data_AF-A0A834D295-F1
#
_entry.id   AF-A0A834D295-F1
#
_cell.length_a   1.000
_cell.length_b   1.000
_cell.length_c   1.000
_cell.angle_alpha   90.00
_cell.angle_beta   90.00
_cell.angle_gamma   90.00
#
_symmetry.space_group_name_H-M   'P 1'
#
loop_
_entity.id
_entity.type
_entity.pdbx_description
1 polymer ?
#
loop_
_entity_poly.entity_id
_entity_poly.type
_entity_poly.pdbx_seq_one_letter_code
_entity_poly.pdbx_strand_id
1 'polypeptide(L)'
;MKLTADGLFYQANNELRTAATEWLKRTAEGCTVVAVLIATVAFAAAYTVPGGPNSQTGAPLLVNKPFFVVFTVTDVLSLSFALTSVVIFLSIVSSPFRLPDFKESLPTKLMLGFTFLFLSVFMMMFAFAATVLLMIENRENWTKVILYALSFLPVGIFALSYFPLYLSLSETFKYLLSKLGRQFPRAFLLIQCYLV
;
A
#
# COMPACT_ATOMS: atom_id res chain seq x y z
N MET A 1 -43.37 -23.01 -6.32
CA MET A 1 -42.72 -22.52 -5.09
C MET A 1 -42.47 -21.03 -5.24
N LYS A 2 -43.03 -20.18 -4.37
CA LYS A 2 -42.67 -18.75 -4.34
C LYS A 2 -41.32 -18.65 -3.60
N LEU A 3 -40.28 -18.15 -4.27
CA LEU A 3 -39.00 -17.86 -3.64
C LEU A 3 -39.17 -16.66 -2.68
N THR A 4 -38.43 -16.67 -1.57
CA THR A 4 -38.29 -15.49 -0.69
C THR A 4 -37.61 -14.35 -1.44
N ALA A 5 -37.83 -13.10 -1.00
CA ALA A 5 -37.26 -11.91 -1.64
C ALA A 5 -35.72 -11.99 -1.78
N ASP A 6 -35.03 -12.50 -0.75
CA ASP A 6 -33.58 -12.72 -0.78
C ASP A 6 -33.16 -13.77 -1.81
N GLY A 7 -33.96 -14.83 -1.98
CA GLY A 7 -33.71 -15.87 -2.97
C GLY A 7 -33.83 -15.34 -4.40
N LEU A 8 -34.83 -14.50 -4.67
CA LEU A 8 -35.00 -13.85 -5.98
C LEU A 8 -33.86 -12.88 -6.28
N PHE A 9 -33.43 -12.09 -5.28
CA PHE A 9 -32.28 -11.19 -5.42
C PHE A 9 -30.98 -11.97 -5.70
N TYR A 10 -30.75 -13.07 -4.99
CA TYR A 10 -29.59 -13.94 -5.21
C TYR A 10 -29.58 -14.49 -6.64
N GLN A 11 -30.72 -14.98 -7.12
CA GLN A 11 -30.83 -15.55 -8.47
C GLN A 11 -30.65 -14.47 -9.56
N ALA A 12 -31.29 -13.31 -9.40
CA ALA A 12 -31.22 -12.21 -10.35
C ALA A 12 -29.80 -11.62 -10.47
N ASN A 13 -29.06 -11.54 -9.35
CA ASN A 13 -27.73 -10.91 -9.32
C ASN A 13 -26.57 -11.92 -9.34
N ASN A 14 -26.82 -13.20 -9.65
CA ASN A 14 -25.78 -14.23 -9.60
C ASN A 14 -24.65 -14.00 -10.62
N GLU A 15 -24.99 -13.55 -11.83
CA GLU A 15 -24.01 -13.23 -12.88
C GLU A 15 -23.13 -12.05 -12.48
N LEU A 16 -23.74 -10.95 -12.02
CA LEU A 16 -23.04 -9.76 -11.52
C LEU A 16 -22.10 -10.10 -10.37
N ARG A 17 -22.53 -10.97 -9.44
CA ARG A 17 -21.70 -11.45 -8.33
C ARG A 17 -20.50 -12.23 -8.83
N THR A 18 -20.69 -13.12 -9.81
CA THR A 18 -19.62 -13.94 -10.36
C THR A 18 -18.59 -13.05 -11.06
N ALA A 19 -19.05 -12.11 -11.89
CA ALA A 19 -18.18 -11.13 -12.55
C ALA A 19 -17.41 -10.25 -11.53
N ALA A 20 -18.08 -9.76 -10.48
CA ALA A 20 -17.42 -8.98 -9.43
C ALA A 20 -16.41 -9.79 -8.62
N THR A 21 -16.71 -11.07 -8.35
CA THR A 21 -15.78 -12.01 -7.68
C THR A 21 -14.53 -12.22 -8.53
N GLU A 22 -14.69 -12.50 -9.82
CA GLU A 22 -13.58 -12.70 -10.72
C GLU A 22 -12.73 -11.44 -10.87
N TRP A 23 -13.37 -10.27 -11.01
CA TRP A 23 -12.68 -9.00 -11.05
C TRP A 23 -11.86 -8.75 -9.78
N LEU A 24 -12.46 -8.92 -8.60
CA LEU A 24 -11.77 -8.76 -7.32
C LEU A 24 -10.57 -9.72 -7.18
N LYS A 25 -10.72 -10.99 -7.58
CA LYS A 25 -9.62 -11.96 -7.52
C LYS A 25 -8.49 -11.58 -8.45
N ARG A 26 -8.79 -11.31 -9.73
CA ARG A 26 -7.75 -10.91 -10.71
C ARG A 26 -7.03 -9.64 -10.29
N THR A 27 -7.77 -8.65 -9.79
CA THR A 27 -7.18 -7.41 -9.28
C THR A 27 -6.32 -7.66 -8.04
N ALA A 28 -6.82 -8.43 -7.06
CA ALA A 28 -6.07 -8.72 -5.84
C ALA A 28 -4.80 -9.54 -6.13
N GLU A 29 -4.87 -10.54 -7.01
CA GLU A 29 -3.70 -11.32 -7.44
C GLU A 29 -2.67 -10.43 -8.15
N GLY A 30 -3.10 -9.62 -9.11
CA GLY A 30 -2.22 -8.69 -9.82
C GLY A 30 -1.56 -7.68 -8.88
N CYS A 31 -2.31 -7.09 -7.95
CA CYS A 31 -1.78 -6.14 -6.98
C CYS A 31 -0.86 -6.80 -5.94
N THR A 32 -1.14 -8.06 -5.58
CA THR A 32 -0.26 -8.85 -4.70
C THR A 32 1.10 -9.03 -5.35
N VAL A 33 1.15 -9.41 -6.63
CA VAL A 33 2.41 -9.55 -7.38
C VAL A 33 3.19 -8.22 -7.39
N VAL A 34 2.52 -7.12 -7.70
CA VAL A 34 3.15 -5.78 -7.69
C VAL A 34 3.68 -5.42 -6.30
N ALA A 35 2.91 -5.66 -5.24
CA ALA A 35 3.34 -5.40 -3.86
C ALA A 35 4.55 -6.25 -3.44
N VAL A 36 4.56 -7.54 -3.79
CA VAL A 36 5.70 -8.43 -3.56
C VAL A 36 6.94 -7.95 -4.31
N LEU A 37 6.80 -7.49 -5.56
CA LEU A 37 7.90 -6.91 -6.31
C LEU A 37 8.48 -5.67 -5.61
N ILE A 38 7.62 -4.74 -5.17
CA ILE A 38 8.07 -3.55 -4.42
C ILE A 38 8.79 -3.97 -3.14
N ALA A 39 8.21 -4.91 -2.38
CA ALA A 39 8.83 -5.43 -1.17
C ALA A 39 10.21 -6.04 -1.46
N THR A 40 10.35 -6.79 -2.55
CA THR A 40 11.61 -7.42 -2.93
C THR A 40 12.69 -6.38 -3.28
N VAL A 41 12.32 -5.33 -4.02
CA VAL A 41 13.26 -4.25 -4.40
C VAL A 41 13.68 -3.44 -3.17
N ALA A 42 12.75 -3.09 -2.29
CA ALA A 42 13.08 -2.38 -1.05
C ALA A 42 13.95 -3.25 -0.12
N PHE A 43 13.64 -4.54 0.02
CA PHE A 43 14.46 -5.47 0.80
C PHE A 43 15.89 -5.55 0.25
N ALA A 44 16.04 -5.70 -1.07
CA ALA A 44 17.35 -5.68 -1.71
C ALA A 44 18.09 -4.36 -1.44
N ALA A 45 17.40 -3.21 -1.51
CA ALA A 45 17.96 -1.90 -1.24
C ALA A 45 18.47 -1.76 0.22
N ALA A 46 17.75 -2.35 1.19
CA ALA A 46 18.18 -2.39 2.59
C ALA A 46 19.53 -3.11 2.79
N TYR A 47 19.77 -4.19 2.04
CA TYR A 47 21.06 -4.91 2.09
C TYR A 47 22.15 -4.22 1.29
N THR A 48 21.81 -3.58 0.17
CA THR A 48 22.77 -2.83 -0.64
C THR A 48 22.91 -1.40 -0.13
N VAL A 49 23.43 -1.26 1.10
CA VAL A 49 23.62 0.03 1.76
C VAL A 49 24.43 0.97 0.85
N PRO A 50 23.89 2.15 0.50
CA PRO A 50 24.65 3.14 -0.26
C PRO A 50 25.91 3.53 0.50
N GLY A 51 27.05 3.56 -0.20
CA GLY A 51 28.37 3.85 0.38
C GLY A 51 29.13 2.64 0.93
N GLY A 52 28.48 1.48 1.11
CA GLY A 52 29.12 0.24 1.56
C GLY A 52 29.52 0.22 3.05
N PRO A 53 29.96 -0.96 3.55
CA PRO A 53 30.41 -1.10 4.93
C PRO A 53 31.84 -0.58 5.11
N ASN A 54 32.12 -0.02 6.29
CA ASN A 54 33.47 0.35 6.68
C ASN A 54 34.32 -0.92 6.91
N SER A 55 35.50 -0.98 6.29
CA SER A 55 36.40 -2.13 6.35
C SER A 55 36.91 -2.50 7.75
N GLN A 56 36.83 -1.57 8.73
CA GLN A 56 37.31 -1.80 10.10
C GLN A 56 36.19 -2.15 11.10
N THR A 57 34.99 -1.60 10.91
CA THR A 57 33.89 -1.72 11.88
C THR A 57 32.67 -2.48 11.34
N GLY A 58 32.59 -2.72 10.03
CA GLY A 58 31.43 -3.32 9.37
C GLY A 58 30.19 -2.42 9.32
N ALA A 59 30.22 -1.26 9.98
CA ALA A 59 29.12 -0.30 10.01
C ALA A 59 28.99 0.46 8.69
N PRO A 60 27.77 0.88 8.28
CA PRO A 60 27.57 1.63 7.06
C PRO A 60 28.33 2.96 7.09
N LEU A 61 29.14 3.23 6.06
CA LEU A 61 30.04 4.39 5.97
C LEU A 61 29.30 5.73 6.05
N LEU A 62 28.03 5.76 5.65
CA LEU A 62 27.18 6.95 5.60
C LEU A 62 26.27 7.11 6.83
N VAL A 63 26.46 6.35 7.91
CA VAL A 63 25.58 6.36 9.10
C VAL A 63 25.40 7.74 9.74
N ASN A 64 26.42 8.60 9.67
CA ASN A 64 26.40 9.95 10.24
C ASN A 64 25.72 11.00 9.33
N LYS A 65 25.25 10.63 8.14
CA LYS A 65 24.55 11.55 7.22
C LYS A 65 23.04 11.52 7.48
N PRO A 66 22.36 12.67 7.58
CA PRO A 66 20.92 12.70 7.84
C PRO A 66 20.11 12.02 6.73
N PHE A 67 20.57 12.10 5.47
CA PHE A 67 19.92 11.45 4.33
C PHE A 67 19.98 9.91 4.39
N PHE A 68 20.97 9.33 5.09
CA PHE A 68 21.05 7.89 5.31
C PHE A 68 19.93 7.40 6.23
N VAL A 69 19.66 8.13 7.31
CA VAL A 69 18.54 7.82 8.21
C VAL A 69 17.21 7.93 7.47
N VAL A 70 17.02 8.97 6.65
CA VAL A 70 15.81 9.13 5.83
C VAL A 70 15.65 7.96 4.86
N PHE A 71 16.72 7.55 4.18
CA PHE A 71 16.72 6.38 3.31
C PHE A 71 16.28 5.12 4.05
N THR A 72 16.93 4.77 5.17
CA THR A 72 16.60 3.56 5.93
C THR A 72 15.18 3.57 6.46
N VAL A 73 14.70 4.69 7.00
CA VAL A 73 13.33 4.79 7.53
C VAL A 73 12.30 4.65 6.40
N THR A 74 12.50 5.34 5.29
CA THR A 74 11.55 5.29 4.15
C THR A 74 11.54 3.93 3.47
N ASP A 75 12.68 3.26 3.37
CA ASP A 75 12.79 1.90 2.84
C ASP A 75 12.05 0.87 3.71
N VAL A 76 12.25 0.92 5.05
CA VAL A 76 11.53 0.05 5.99
C VAL A 76 10.03 0.33 5.99
N LEU A 77 9.61 1.60 5.90
CA LEU A 77 8.20 1.96 5.78
C LEU A 77 7.61 1.42 4.47
N SER A 78 8.32 1.57 3.36
CA SER A 78 7.93 1.02 2.05
C SER A 78 7.69 -0.49 2.13
N LEU A 79 8.63 -1.23 2.74
CA LEU A 79 8.52 -2.66 3.00
C LEU A 79 7.30 -3.02 3.83
N SER A 80 7.12 -2.35 4.96
CA SER A 80 6.02 -2.65 5.89
C SER A 80 4.65 -2.44 5.23
N PHE A 81 4.48 -1.37 4.46
CA PHE A 81 3.24 -1.09 3.74
C PHE A 81 3.01 -2.05 2.57
N ALA A 82 4.06 -2.44 1.85
CA ALA A 82 3.96 -3.46 0.80
C ALA A 82 3.48 -4.80 1.38
N LEU A 83 4.10 -5.29 2.46
CA LEU A 83 3.72 -6.54 3.11
C LEU A 83 2.30 -6.48 3.68
N THR A 84 1.93 -5.36 4.31
CA THR A 84 0.55 -5.15 4.80
C THR A 84 -0.46 -5.21 3.65
N SER A 85 -0.15 -4.59 2.51
CA SER A 85 -0.97 -4.67 1.30
C SER A 85 -1.10 -6.09 0.78
N VAL A 86 -0.01 -6.88 0.76
CA VAL A 86 -0.03 -8.31 0.37
C VAL A 86 -0.99 -9.09 1.25
N VAL A 87 -0.89 -8.94 2.58
CA VAL A 87 -1.78 -9.64 3.53
C VAL A 87 -3.25 -9.29 3.28
N ILE A 88 -3.54 -8.02 3.00
CA ILE A 88 -4.92 -7.57 2.71
C ILE A 88 -5.44 -8.17 1.40
N PHE A 89 -4.65 -8.15 0.32
CA PHE A 89 -5.06 -8.74 -0.96
C PHE A 89 -5.20 -10.26 -0.89
N LEU A 90 -4.30 -10.96 -0.19
CA LEU A 90 -4.46 -12.38 0.11
C LEU A 90 -5.74 -12.66 0.89
N SER A 91 -6.09 -11.80 1.87
CA SER A 91 -7.36 -11.91 2.61
C SER A 91 -8.59 -11.78 1.70
N ILE A 92 -8.49 -11.04 0.59
CA ILE A 92 -9.57 -10.96 -0.41
C ILE A 92 -9.66 -12.25 -1.21
N VAL A 93 -8.53 -12.77 -1.69
CA VAL A 93 -8.49 -14.01 -2.50
C VAL A 93 -8.98 -15.22 -1.70
N SER A 94 -8.65 -15.29 -0.40
CA SER A 94 -9.08 -16.36 0.52
C SER A 94 -10.50 -16.20 1.07
N SER A 95 -11.22 -15.11 0.76
CA SER A 95 -12.55 -14.86 1.29
C SER A 95 -13.62 -15.75 0.62
N PRO A 96 -14.68 -16.20 1.33
CA PRO A 96 -15.75 -17.02 0.76
C PRO A 96 -16.77 -16.28 -0.15
N PHE A 97 -16.53 -15.01 -0.53
CA PHE A 97 -17.34 -14.21 -1.49
C PHE A 97 -18.88 -14.36 -1.37
N ARG A 98 -19.42 -14.19 -0.14
CA ARG A 98 -20.88 -14.22 0.10
C ARG A 98 -21.51 -12.86 -0.23
N LEU A 99 -22.78 -12.83 -0.68
CA LEU A 99 -23.49 -11.57 -1.01
C LEU A 99 -23.43 -10.48 0.08
N PRO A 100 -23.62 -10.77 1.38
CA PRO A 100 -23.54 -9.72 2.41
C PRO A 100 -22.16 -9.07 2.50
N ASP A 101 -21.09 -9.81 2.14
CA ASP A 101 -19.71 -9.32 2.21
C ASP A 101 -19.40 -8.31 1.08
N PHE A 102 -20.11 -8.38 -0.04
CA PHE A 102 -19.96 -7.43 -1.16
C PHE A 102 -20.42 -6.01 -0.82
N LYS A 103 -21.27 -5.85 0.20
CA LYS A 103 -21.81 -4.53 0.54
C LYS A 103 -20.77 -3.62 1.15
N GLU A 104 -19.97 -4.12 2.10
CA GLU A 104 -19.00 -3.28 2.82
C GLU A 104 -17.64 -3.94 3.08
N SER A 105 -17.56 -5.23 3.39
CA SER A 105 -16.30 -5.83 3.85
C SER A 105 -15.28 -6.02 2.72
N LEU A 106 -15.70 -6.51 1.56
CA LEU A 106 -14.86 -6.67 0.36
C LEU A 106 -14.34 -5.34 -0.21
N PRO A 107 -15.19 -4.34 -0.53
CA PRO A 107 -14.71 -3.08 -1.08
C PRO A 107 -13.80 -2.33 -0.08
N THR A 108 -14.08 -2.40 1.22
CA THR A 108 -13.22 -1.79 2.25
C THR A 108 -11.83 -2.42 2.26
N LYS A 109 -11.74 -3.76 2.24
CA LYS A 109 -10.44 -4.47 2.18
C LYS A 109 -9.69 -4.11 0.90
N LEU A 110 -10.37 -4.08 -0.24
CA LEU A 110 -9.74 -3.72 -1.51
C LEU A 110 -9.16 -2.30 -1.47
N MET A 111 -9.94 -1.33 -0.99
CA MET A 111 -9.50 0.06 -0.86
C MET A 111 -8.33 0.18 0.11
N LEU A 112 -8.38 -0.48 1.27
CA LEU A 112 -7.27 -0.52 2.23
C LEU A 112 -5.99 -1.09 1.61
N GLY A 113 -6.10 -2.21 0.87
CA GLY A 113 -4.97 -2.81 0.15
C GLY A 113 -4.33 -1.81 -0.82
N PHE A 114 -5.15 -1.15 -1.64
CA PHE A 114 -4.67 -0.11 -2.54
C PHE A 114 -4.01 1.06 -1.81
N THR A 115 -4.57 1.56 -0.70
CA THR A 115 -3.97 2.66 0.05
C THR A 115 -2.56 2.34 0.55
N PHE A 116 -2.35 1.14 1.10
CA PHE A 116 -1.04 0.71 1.55
C PHE A 116 -0.07 0.47 0.40
N LEU A 117 -0.55 -0.08 -0.72
CA LEU A 117 0.27 -0.25 -1.92
C LEU A 117 0.77 1.10 -2.46
N PHE A 118 -0.10 2.11 -2.54
CA PHE A 118 0.30 3.44 -2.98
C PHE A 118 1.25 4.12 -2.01
N LEU A 119 0.97 4.01 -0.70
CA LEU A 119 1.85 4.56 0.33
C LEU A 119 3.24 3.91 0.27
N SER A 120 3.30 2.60 0.01
CA SER A 120 4.56 1.88 -0.20
C SER A 120 5.35 2.44 -1.38
N VAL A 121 4.72 2.60 -2.55
CA VAL A 121 5.42 3.17 -3.72
C VAL A 121 5.89 4.60 -3.45
N PHE A 122 5.07 5.41 -2.79
CA PHE A 122 5.45 6.77 -2.41
C PHE A 122 6.69 6.77 -1.51
N MET A 123 6.72 5.94 -0.46
CA MET A 123 7.88 5.82 0.42
C MET A 123 9.13 5.34 -0.34
N MET A 124 8.97 4.39 -1.27
CA MET A 124 10.06 3.92 -2.14
C MET A 124 10.66 5.05 -2.99
N MET A 125 9.86 6.00 -3.46
CA MET A 125 10.34 7.15 -4.20
C MET A 125 11.18 8.10 -3.35
N PHE A 126 10.78 8.31 -2.08
CA PHE A 126 11.60 9.07 -1.12
C PHE A 126 12.92 8.36 -0.83
N ALA A 127 12.90 7.03 -0.68
CA ALA A 127 14.11 6.23 -0.52
C ALA A 127 15.05 6.41 -1.72
N PHE A 128 14.52 6.31 -2.95
CA PHE A 128 15.31 6.52 -4.16
C PHE A 128 15.92 7.93 -4.23
N ALA A 129 15.12 8.97 -3.92
CA ALA A 129 15.62 10.34 -3.89
C ALA A 129 16.73 10.52 -2.84
N ALA A 130 16.57 9.97 -1.63
CA ALA A 130 17.58 10.00 -0.59
C ALA A 130 18.88 9.29 -1.02
N THR A 131 18.78 8.13 -1.68
CA THR A 131 19.94 7.40 -2.23
C THR A 131 20.69 8.23 -3.28
N VAL A 132 19.98 8.90 -4.19
CA VAL A 132 20.61 9.76 -5.20
C VAL A 132 21.32 10.95 -4.55
N LEU A 133 20.73 11.56 -3.51
CA LEU A 133 21.37 12.62 -2.73
C LEU A 133 22.65 12.14 -2.05
N LEU A 134 22.63 10.94 -1.46
CA LEU A 134 23.81 10.33 -0.85
C LEU A 134 24.92 10.02 -1.86
N MET A 135 24.57 9.63 -3.09
CA MET A 135 25.56 9.29 -4.12
C MET A 135 26.22 10.52 -4.79
N ILE A 136 25.58 11.69 -4.70
CA ILE A 136 25.96 12.92 -5.43
C ILE A 136 27.12 13.71 -4.80
N GLU A 137 27.64 13.27 -3.65
CA GLU A 137 28.59 14.04 -2.82
C GLU A 137 29.93 14.39 -3.52
N ASN A 138 30.25 13.83 -4.70
CA ASN A 138 31.54 14.13 -5.36
C ASN A 138 31.62 14.06 -6.92
N ARG A 139 30.51 14.22 -7.68
CA ARG A 139 30.55 14.19 -9.18
C ARG A 139 30.26 15.53 -9.87
N GLU A 140 30.60 15.66 -11.15
CA GLU A 140 30.42 16.86 -11.99
C GLU A 140 28.95 17.33 -12.11
N ASN A 141 28.76 18.63 -12.34
CA ASN A 141 27.45 19.29 -12.31
C ASN A 141 26.43 18.74 -13.32
N TRP A 142 26.86 18.31 -14.51
CA TRP A 142 25.95 17.79 -15.55
C TRP A 142 25.32 16.45 -15.17
N THR A 143 26.07 15.54 -14.53
CA THR A 143 25.55 14.23 -14.09
C THR A 143 24.50 14.40 -12.99
N LYS A 144 24.66 15.40 -12.12
CA LYS A 144 23.67 15.72 -11.07
C LYS A 144 22.33 16.13 -11.67
N VAL A 145 22.34 17.06 -12.63
CA VAL A 145 21.11 17.59 -13.26
C VAL A 145 20.32 16.45 -13.93
N ILE A 146 21.01 15.57 -14.65
CA ILE A 146 20.38 14.42 -15.31
C ILE A 146 19.78 13.44 -14.28
N LEU A 147 20.52 13.11 -13.21
CA LEU A 147 20.04 12.21 -12.16
C LEU A 147 18.84 12.79 -11.40
N TYR A 148 18.84 14.10 -11.12
CA TYR A 148 17.69 14.77 -10.50
C TYR A 148 16.47 14.74 -11.42
N ALA A 149 16.62 15.11 -12.69
CA ALA A 149 15.52 15.09 -13.66
C ALA A 149 14.94 13.67 -13.79
N LEU A 150 15.80 12.65 -13.88
CA LEU A 150 15.38 11.26 -14.00
C LEU A 150 14.70 10.73 -12.73
N SER A 151 15.14 11.17 -11.54
CA SER A 151 14.53 10.78 -10.26
C SER A 151 13.17 11.44 -10.04
N PHE A 152 13.01 12.68 -10.50
CA PHE A 152 11.75 13.41 -10.35
C PHE A 152 10.68 12.98 -11.35
N LEU A 153 11.09 12.42 -12.49
CA LEU A 153 10.20 11.94 -13.54
C LEU A 153 9.16 10.93 -13.02
N PRO A 154 9.54 9.80 -12.39
CA PRO A 154 8.54 8.87 -11.85
C PRO A 154 7.68 9.55 -10.79
N VAL A 155 8.23 10.43 -9.93
CA VAL A 155 7.47 11.16 -8.90
C VAL A 155 6.39 12.04 -9.53
N GLY A 156 6.71 12.73 -10.63
CA GLY A 156 5.77 13.57 -11.38
C GLY A 156 4.67 12.74 -12.04
N ILE A 157 5.01 11.62 -12.67
CA ILE A 157 4.00 10.70 -13.26
C ILE A 157 3.09 10.15 -12.18
N PHE A 158 3.64 9.75 -11.03
CA PHE A 158 2.86 9.31 -9.89
C PHE A 158 1.95 10.44 -9.40
N ALA A 159 2.48 11.64 -9.12
CA ALA A 159 1.67 12.76 -8.64
C ALA A 159 0.50 13.08 -9.59
N LEU A 160 0.72 13.08 -10.91
CA LEU A 160 -0.33 13.34 -11.90
C LEU A 160 -1.36 12.21 -12.00
N SER A 161 -0.91 10.95 -12.03
CA SER A 161 -1.79 9.78 -12.16
C SER A 161 -2.61 9.51 -10.88
N TYR A 162 -2.01 9.75 -9.72
CA TYR A 162 -2.61 9.43 -8.43
C TYR A 162 -3.39 10.58 -7.79
N PHE A 163 -3.23 11.83 -8.23
CA PHE A 163 -4.06 12.94 -7.74
C PHE A 163 -5.58 12.67 -7.86
N PRO A 164 -6.14 12.24 -9.01
CA PRO A 164 -7.57 11.93 -9.11
C PRO A 164 -7.97 10.70 -8.29
N LEU A 165 -7.08 9.70 -8.21
CA LEU A 165 -7.32 8.47 -7.47
C LEU A 165 -7.32 8.70 -5.95
N TYR A 166 -6.38 9.51 -5.45
CA TYR A 166 -6.24 9.88 -4.04
C TYR A 166 -7.43 10.73 -3.58
N LEU A 167 -7.91 11.67 -4.40
CA LEU A 167 -9.12 12.42 -4.07
C LEU A 167 -10.33 11.48 -3.91
N SER A 168 -10.55 10.57 -4.86
CA SER A 168 -11.63 9.58 -4.80
C SER A 168 -11.51 8.63 -3.59
N LEU A 169 -10.28 8.16 -3.30
CA LEU A 169 -9.97 7.33 -2.14
C LEU A 169 -10.16 8.09 -0.82
N SER A 170 -9.74 9.35 -0.73
CA SER A 170 -9.78 10.14 0.51
C SER A 170 -11.21 10.49 0.94
N GLU A 171 -12.10 10.76 -0.01
CA GLU A 171 -13.52 10.97 0.27
C GLU A 171 -14.20 9.67 0.69
N THR A 172 -13.87 8.55 0.03
CA THR A 172 -14.35 7.23 0.43
C THR A 172 -13.81 6.83 1.81
N PHE A 173 -12.54 7.11 2.08
CA PHE A 173 -11.88 6.82 3.34
C PHE A 173 -12.41 7.71 4.47
N LYS A 174 -12.67 9.01 4.24
CA LYS A 174 -13.38 9.87 5.20
C LYS A 174 -14.77 9.34 5.51
N TYR A 175 -15.52 8.91 4.49
CA TYR A 175 -16.83 8.30 4.68
C TYR A 175 -16.71 7.02 5.54
N LEU A 176 -15.75 6.15 5.23
CA LEU A 176 -15.50 4.91 5.96
C LEU A 176 -15.00 5.15 7.39
N LEU A 177 -14.11 6.11 7.59
CA LEU A 177 -13.57 6.52 8.89
C LEU A 177 -14.65 7.17 9.75
N SER A 178 -15.55 7.96 9.15
CA SER A 178 -16.72 8.52 9.85
C SER A 178 -17.69 7.43 10.30
N LYS A 179 -17.80 6.35 9.51
CA LYS A 179 -18.63 5.19 9.83
C LYS A 179 -17.98 4.29 10.89
N LEU A 180 -16.68 4.06 10.79
CA LEU A 180 -15.88 3.31 11.75
C LEU A 180 -15.82 4.05 13.10
N GLY A 181 -15.68 5.38 13.08
CA GLY A 181 -15.75 6.24 14.28
C GLY A 181 -17.11 6.24 14.97
N ARG A 182 -18.20 5.87 14.27
CA ARG A 182 -19.51 5.59 14.87
C ARG A 182 -19.63 4.18 15.45
N GLN A 183 -18.86 3.22 14.93
CA GLN A 183 -18.93 1.80 15.33
C GLN A 183 -17.97 1.48 16.50
N PHE A 184 -16.84 2.20 16.57
CA PHE A 184 -15.84 2.10 17.66
C PHE A 184 -16.40 2.35 19.07
N PRO A 185 -17.24 3.38 19.33
CA PRO A 185 -17.81 3.59 20.67
C PRO A 185 -18.80 2.48 21.07
N ARG A 186 -19.47 1.80 20.13
CA ARG A 186 -20.40 0.70 20.45
C ARG A 186 -19.69 -0.63 20.71
N ALA A 187 -18.57 -0.91 20.03
CA ALA A 187 -17.76 -2.09 20.31
C ALA A 187 -17.06 -1.99 21.68
N PHE A 188 -16.59 -0.80 22.05
CA PHE A 188 -16.00 -0.56 23.38
C PHE A 188 -17.05 -0.66 24.51
N LEU A 189 -18.27 -0.14 24.30
CA LEU A 189 -19.38 -0.26 25.27
C LEU A 189 -19.89 -1.70 25.44
N LEU A 190 -19.92 -2.51 24.38
CA LEU A 190 -20.34 -3.92 24.49
C LEU A 190 -19.32 -4.79 25.25
N ILE A 191 -18.02 -4.46 25.15
CA ILE A 191 -16.97 -5.16 25.93
C ILE A 191 -17.04 -4.78 27.41
N GLN A 192 -17.43 -3.54 27.73
CA GLN A 192 -17.60 -3.08 29.11
C GLN A 192 -18.87 -3.63 29.79
N CYS A 193 -19.96 -3.89 29.04
CA CYS A 193 -21.16 -4.55 29.56
C CYS A 193 -21.03 -6.08 29.73
N TYR A 194 -20.00 -6.72 29.18
CA TYR A 194 -19.78 -8.16 29.35
C TYR A 194 -18.83 -8.50 30.50
N LEU A 195 -18.28 -7.47 31.17
CA LEU A 195 -17.28 -7.60 32.24
C LEU A 195 -17.76 -7.03 33.59
N VAL A 196 -19.07 -6.77 33.73
CA VAL A 196 -19.79 -6.47 34.99
C VAL A 196 -20.99 -7.39 35.06
#